data_AF-A0A3D1JT00-F1
#
_entry.id   AF-A0A3D1JT00-F1
#
_cell.length_a   1.000
_cell.length_b   1.000
_cell.length_c   1.000
_cell.angle_alpha   90.00
_cell.angle_beta   90.00
_cell.angle_gamma   90.00
#
_symmetry.space_group_name_H-M   'P 1'
#
loop_
_entity.id
_entity.type
_entity.pdbx_description
1 polymer ?
#
loop_
_entity_poly.entity_id
_entity_poly.type
_entity_poly.pdbx_seq_one_letter_code
_entity_poly.pdbx_strand_id
1 'polypeptide(L)' 'MENLKSKIERYKKLAAKRPRYFALIGDLYMNEADFKTATTYYQKAVDNGVLAYTVLGDTWGYRSQYKKAF' A
#
# COMPACT_ATOMS: atom_id res chain seq x y z
N MET A 1 -5.54 15.95 -14.67
CA MET A 1 -5.32 14.61 -14.06
C MET A 1 -4.29 14.77 -12.95
N GLU A 2 -4.59 14.36 -11.72
CA GLU A 2 -3.60 14.36 -10.63
C GLU A 2 -2.49 13.34 -10.98
N ASN A 3 -1.23 13.77 -10.97
CA ASN A 3 -0.11 12.86 -11.22
C ASN A 3 0.00 11.86 -10.06
N LEU A 4 0.25 10.58 -10.36
CA LEU A 4 0.48 9.53 -9.35
C LEU A 4 1.45 9.99 -8.26
N LYS A 5 2.52 10.70 -8.64
CA LYS A 5 3.51 11.27 -7.72
C LYS A 5 2.89 12.27 -6.74
N SER A 6 2.05 13.21 -7.20
CA SER A 6 1.41 14.18 -6.31
C SER A 6 0.41 13.52 -5.35
N LYS A 7 -0.29 12.49 -5.83
CA LYS A 7 -1.22 11.69 -5.02
C LYS A 7 -0.48 10.94 -3.90
N ILE A 8 0.65 10.29 -4.23
CA ILE A 8 1.51 9.61 -3.27
C ILE A 8 2.04 10.58 -2.21
N GLU A 9 2.52 11.76 -2.60
CA GLU A 9 3.02 12.75 -1.65
C GLU A 9 1.93 13.28 -0.71
N ARG A 10 0.72 13.49 -1.23
CA ARG A 10 -0.43 13.83 -0.39
C ARG A 10 -0.74 12.71 0.61
N TYR A 11 -0.72 11.45 0.17
CA TYR A 11 -1.00 10.32 1.04
C TYR A 11 0.08 10.12 2.10
N LYS A 12 1.36 10.36 1.78
CA LYS A 12 2.45 10.32 2.78
C LYS A 12 2.23 11.33 3.90
N LYS A 13 1.82 12.57 3.57
CA LYS A 13 1.50 13.59 4.57
C LYS A 13 0.32 13.19 5.46
N LEU A 14 -0.69 12.54 4.88
CA LEU A 14 -1.87 12.06 5.62
C LEU A 14 -1.55 10.82 6.49
N ALA A 15 -0.63 9.97 6.05
CA ALA A 15 -0.22 8.76 6.75
C ALA A 15 0.34 9.03 8.15
N ALA A 16 0.98 10.19 8.36
CA ALA A 16 1.48 10.63 9.67
C ALA A 16 0.38 10.71 10.75
N LYS A 17 -0.87 10.98 10.37
CA LYS A 17 -2.02 11.03 11.30
C LYS A 17 -3.00 9.88 11.12
N ARG A 18 -2.95 9.22 9.97
CA ARG A 18 -3.91 8.19 9.56
C ARG A 18 -3.13 7.07 8.86
N PRO A 19 -2.56 6.12 9.62
CA PRO A 19 -1.73 5.04 9.09
C PRO A 19 -2.32 4.24 7.92
N ARG A 20 -3.65 4.18 7.79
CA ARG A 20 -4.34 3.57 6.62
C ARG A 20 -3.88 4.11 5.27
N TYR A 21 -3.38 5.35 5.21
CA TYR A 21 -2.86 5.91 3.97
C TYR A 21 -1.58 5.23 3.49
N PHE A 22 -0.82 4.55 4.37
CA PHE A 22 0.26 3.67 3.91
C PHE A 22 -0.29 2.52 3.06
N ALA A 23 -1.41 1.91 3.44
CA ALA A 23 -2.05 0.88 2.63
C ALA A 23 -2.51 1.41 1.26
N LEU A 24 -3.14 2.58 1.24
CA LEU A 24 -3.54 3.23 -0.01
C LEU A 24 -2.36 3.58 -0.92
N ILE A 25 -1.18 3.88 -0.37
CA ILE A 25 0.05 4.02 -1.18
C ILE A 25 0.50 2.66 -1.70
N GLY A 26 0.40 1.60 -0.89
CA GLY A 26 0.64 0.23 -1.32
C GLY A 26 -0.21 -0.15 -2.53
N ASP A 27 -1.51 0.14 -2.49
CA ASP A 27 -2.46 -0.11 -3.59
C ASP A 27 -2.06 0.61 -4.88
N LEU A 28 -1.56 1.85 -4.76
CA LEU A 28 -1.07 2.60 -5.91
C LEU A 28 0.14 1.91 -6.56
N TYR A 29 1.09 1.41 -5.77
CA TYR A 29 2.23 0.66 -6.31
C TYR A 29 1.83 -0.73 -6.83
N MET A 30 0.83 -1.39 -6.24
CA MET A 30 0.26 -2.63 -6.77
C MET A 30 -0.33 -2.43 -8.17
N ASN A 31 -1.04 -1.32 -8.39
CA ASN A 31 -1.61 -0.99 -9.69
C ASN A 31 -0.53 -0.74 -10.77
N GLU A 32 0.63 -0.24 -10.35
CA GLU A 32 1.83 -0.08 -11.21
C GLU A 32 2.69 -1.35 -11.30
N ALA A 33 2.23 -2.47 -10.73
CA ALA A 33 2.98 -3.74 -10.62
C ALA A 33 4.33 -3.63 -9.87
N ASP A 34 4.56 -2.56 -9.11
CA ASP A 34 5.69 -2.44 -8.19
C ASP A 34 5.37 -3.13 -6.85
N PHE A 35 5.38 -4.46 -6.91
CA PHE A 35 5.02 -5.32 -5.77
C PHE A 35 5.97 -5.15 -4.57
N LYS A 36 7.23 -4.82 -4.83
CA LYS A 36 8.24 -4.62 -3.79
C LYS A 36 7.95 -3.36 -2.98
N THR A 37 7.71 -2.24 -3.66
CA THR A 37 7.36 -1.00 -2.99
C THR A 37 5.99 -1.11 -2.33
N ALA A 38 5.01 -1.75 -2.98
CA ALA A 38 3.71 -2.01 -2.39
C ALA A 38 3.80 -2.76 -1.05
N THR A 39 4.55 -3.86 -1.02
CA THR A 39 4.78 -4.66 0.19
C THR A 39 5.39 -3.82 1.32
N THR A 40 6.36 -2.95 0.99
CA THR A 40 6.97 -2.07 1.98
C THR A 40 5.94 -1.13 2.62
N TYR A 41 5.03 -0.59 1.82
CA TYR A 41 3.98 0.31 2.33
C TYR A 41 2.88 -0.43 3.08
N TYR A 42 2.54 -1.65 2.67
CA TYR A 42 1.65 -2.50 3.44
C TYR A 42 2.24 -2.86 4.81
N GLN A 43 3.53 -3.21 4.87
CA GLN A 43 4.20 -3.45 6.14
C GLN A 43 4.18 -2.19 7.03
N LYS A 44 4.47 -1.01 6.47
CA LYS A 44 4.36 0.25 7.22
C LYS A 44 2.96 0.50 7.78
N ALA A 45 1.91 0.15 7.04
CA ALA A 45 0.54 0.27 7.54
C ALA A 45 0.32 -0.65 8.76
N VAL A 46 0.77 -1.90 8.66
CA VAL A 46 0.68 -2.90 9.74
C VAL A 46 1.48 -2.46 10.97
N ASP A 47 2.73 -2.01 10.78
CA ASP A 47 3.60 -1.53 11.86
C ASP A 47 3.02 -0.32 12.59
N ASN A 48 2.14 0.45 11.93
CA ASN A 48 1.44 1.59 12.49
C ASN A 48 -0.01 1.25 12.92
N GLY A 49 -0.29 -0.02 13.18
CA GLY A 49 -1.53 -0.49 13.80
C GLY A 49 -2.73 -0.61 12.86
N VAL A 50 -2.53 -0.56 11.54
CA VAL A 50 -3.59 -0.88 10.59
C VAL A 50 -3.74 -2.40 10.52
N LEU A 51 -4.94 -2.91 10.79
CA LEU A 51 -5.21 -4.34 10.74
C LEU A 51 -4.85 -4.89 9.35
N ALA A 52 -4.04 -5.97 9.33
CA ALA A 52 -3.53 -6.56 8.11
C ALA A 52 -4.67 -6.93 7.12
N TYR A 53 -5.82 -7.40 7.60
CA TYR A 53 -6.98 -7.71 6.74
C TYR A 53 -7.55 -6.46 6.03
N THR A 54 -7.39 -5.27 6.60
CA THR A 54 -7.80 -3.99 5.99
C THR A 54 -6.75 -3.46 5.01
N VAL A 55 -5.47 -3.77 5.25
CA VAL A 55 -4.33 -3.40 4.39
C VAL A 55 -4.22 -4.31 3.17
N LEU A 56 -4.58 -5.59 3.33
CA LEU A 56 -4.50 -6.62 2.31
C LEU A 56 -5.75 -6.70 1.41
N GLY A 57 -6.70 -5.77 1.62
CA GLY A 57 -7.72 -5.32 0.67
C GLY A 57 -8.43 -6.38 -0.18
N ASP A 58 -8.88 -7.49 0.41
CA ASP A 58 -9.50 -8.65 -0.26
C ASP A 58 -8.50 -9.68 -0.83
N THR A 59 -8.06 -10.57 0.05
CA THR A 59 -7.16 -11.69 -0.23
C THR A 59 -7.79 -12.76 -1.14
N TRP A 60 -7.46 -12.71 -2.44
CA TRP A 60 -7.08 -13.86 -3.29
C TRP A 60 -6.07 -13.44 -4.36
N GLY A 61 -6.19 -12.23 -4.92
CA GLY A 61 -5.27 -11.67 -5.91
C GLY A 61 -3.86 -11.36 -5.37
N TYR A 62 -3.78 -10.78 -4.17
CA TYR A 62 -2.50 -10.41 -3.54
C TYR A 62 -1.60 -11.64 -3.28
N ARG A 63 -2.16 -12.74 -2.78
CA ARG A 63 -1.39 -13.95 -2.45
C ARG A 63 -0.79 -14.63 -3.70
N SER A 64 -1.44 -14.49 -4.85
CA SER A 64 -0.94 -14.98 -6.14
C SER A 64 0.21 -14.13 -6.69
N GLN A 65 0.15 -12.80 -6.51
CA GLN A 65 1.18 -11.88 -7.01
C GLN A 65 2.37 -11.72 -6.04
N TYR A 66 2.14 -11.81 -4.73
CA TYR A 66 3.20 -11.80 -3.72
C TYR A 66 4.17 -12.98 -3.88
N LYS A 67 3.67 -14.16 -4.27
CA LYS A 67 4.50 -15.33 -4.64
C LYS A 67 5.38 -15.11 -5.88
N LYS A 68 5.17 -14.04 -6.65
CA LYS A 68 6.07 -13.64 -7.75
C LYS A 68 7.11 -12.61 -7.32
N ALA A 69 6.88 -11.94 -6.19
CA ALA A 69 7.79 -10.94 -5.65
C ALA A 69 8.93 -11.54 -4.81
N PHE A 70 8.82 -12.83 -4.49
CA PHE A 70 9.81 -13.69 -3.84
C PHE A 70 10.00 -14.95 -4.69
#